data_AF-A0A420WGR0-F1
#
_entry.id   AF-A0A420WGR0-F1
#
_cell.length_a   1.000
_cell.length_b   1.000
_cell.length_c   1.000
_cell.angle_alpha   90.00
_cell.angle_beta   90.00
_cell.angle_gamma   90.00
#
_symmetry.space_group_name_H-M   'P 1'
#
loop_
_entity.id
_entity.type
_entity.pdbx_description
1 polymer ?
#
loop_
_entity_poly.entity_id
_entity_poly.type
_entity_poly.pdbx_seq_one_letter_code
_entity_poly.pdbx_strand_id
1 'polypeptide(L)'
;MHEAKTLTREQLRAEIDRIDAARKAIEEQAAPIRAQLEPYKQKIAALDEEELNLLDPHGDLLGRCESCNALIFADDKGWRYEEGPMFCAEHSPTYGDLLAEIKTFPADEWDEEEYGPLSAAIAGREALVADHGADTICAVEL
;
A
#
# COMPACT_ATOMS: atom_id res chain seq x y z
N MET A 1 12.52 -0.46 31.62
CA MET A 1 11.64 -0.61 32.80
C MET A 1 11.62 0.70 33.54
N HIS A 2 10.51 1.45 33.52
CA HIS A 2 10.35 2.59 34.42
C HIS A 2 9.92 2.07 35.79
N GLU A 3 10.77 2.20 36.80
CA GLU A 3 10.39 1.91 38.19
C GLU A 3 9.23 2.81 38.60
N ALA A 4 8.14 2.20 39.08
CA ALA A 4 6.99 2.94 39.58
C ALA A 4 7.40 3.68 40.86
N LYS A 5 7.48 5.01 40.77
CA LYS A 5 7.80 5.88 41.90
C LYS A 5 6.63 5.84 42.90
N THR A 6 6.86 5.31 44.10
CA THR A 6 5.82 5.28 45.14
C THR A 6 5.61 6.69 45.70
N LEU A 7 4.57 7.36 45.22
CA LEU A 7 4.19 8.71 45.67
C LEU A 7 3.23 8.63 46.86
N THR A 8 3.34 9.58 47.80
CA THR A 8 2.28 9.79 48.79
C THR A 8 1.02 10.32 48.10
N ARG A 9 -0.15 10.21 48.75
CA ARG A 9 -1.43 10.71 48.19
C ARG A 9 -1.38 12.20 47.83
N GLU A 10 -0.68 13.01 48.63
CA GLU A 10 -0.53 14.45 48.37
C GLU A 10 0.39 14.71 47.18
N GLN A 11 1.51 13.98 47.08
CA GLN A 11 2.41 14.07 45.93
C GLN A 11 1.73 13.62 44.63
N LEU A 12 0.92 12.56 44.69
CA LEU A 12 0.16 12.08 43.54
C LEU A 12 -0.84 13.13 43.05
N ARG A 13 -1.55 13.81 43.96
CA ARG A 13 -2.48 14.90 43.60
C ARG A 13 -1.74 16.06 42.94
N ALA A 14 -0.63 16.52 43.53
CA ALA A 14 0.16 17.60 42.96
C ALA A 14 0.72 17.26 41.57
N GLU A 15 1.11 16.01 41.34
CA GLU A 15 1.55 15.56 40.01
C GLU A 15 0.42 15.49 38.99
N ILE A 16 -0.77 15.01 39.39
CA ILE A 16 -1.96 15.02 38.52
C ILE A 16 -2.33 16.46 38.16
N ASP A 17 -2.40 17.36 39.14
CA ASP A 17 -2.73 18.77 38.91
C ASP A 17 -1.71 19.43 37.95
N ARG A 18 -0.42 19.09 38.08
CA ARG A 18 0.63 19.55 37.17
C ARG A 18 0.44 19.02 35.75
N ILE A 19 0.12 17.73 35.60
CA ILE A 19 -0.13 17.10 34.30
C ILE A 19 -1.37 17.71 33.64
N ASP A 20 -2.44 17.92 34.40
CA ASP A 20 -3.68 18.51 33.88
C ASP A 20 -3.47 19.97 33.46
N ALA A 21 -2.71 20.75 34.23
CA ALA A 21 -2.31 22.10 33.84
C ALA A 21 -1.47 22.10 32.56
N ALA A 22 -0.52 21.17 32.42
CA ALA A 22 0.29 21.04 31.21
C ALA A 22 -0.55 20.62 30.00
N ARG A 23 -1.49 19.68 30.17
CA ARG A 23 -2.42 19.25 29.11
C ARG A 23 -3.28 20.42 28.64
N LYS A 24 -3.84 21.17 29.57
CA LYS A 24 -4.66 22.35 29.27
C LYS A 24 -3.85 23.40 28.50
N ALA A 25 -2.62 23.68 28.92
CA ALA A 25 -1.74 24.62 28.21
C ALA A 25 -1.43 24.17 26.77
N ILE A 26 -1.19 22.87 26.55
CA ILE A 26 -0.99 22.29 25.21
C ILE A 26 -2.27 22.42 24.37
N GLU A 27 -3.44 22.12 24.94
CA GLU A 27 -4.73 22.23 24.23
C GLU A 27 -5.03 23.68 23.83
N GLU A 28 -4.77 24.65 24.72
CA GLU A 28 -4.92 26.08 24.44
C GLU A 28 -3.98 26.55 23.32
N GLN A 29 -2.74 26.04 23.28
CA GLN A 29 -1.79 26.32 22.19
C GLN A 29 -2.16 25.62 20.87
N ALA A 30 -2.74 24.42 20.94
CA ALA A 30 -3.16 23.65 19.77
C ALA A 30 -4.46 24.18 19.16
N ALA A 31 -5.34 24.81 19.94
CA ALA A 31 -6.61 25.36 19.48
C ALA A 31 -6.49 26.30 18.25
N PRO A 32 -5.61 27.33 18.25
CA PRO A 32 -5.45 28.18 17.07
C PRO A 32 -4.89 27.43 15.86
N ILE A 33 -3.99 26.46 16.06
CA ILE A 33 -3.45 25.63 14.98
C ILE A 33 -4.57 24.78 14.35
N ARG A 34 -5.43 24.16 15.18
CA ARG A 34 -6.59 23.41 14.69
C ARG A 34 -7.55 24.31 13.92
N ALA A 35 -7.83 25.51 14.42
CA ALA A 35 -8.67 26.48 13.74
C ALA A 35 -8.09 26.92 12.39
N GLN A 36 -6.77 27.07 12.29
CA GLN A 36 -6.08 27.37 11.02
C GLN A 36 -6.10 26.19 10.04
N LEU A 37 -6.05 24.96 10.53
CA LEU A 37 -6.07 23.74 9.70
C LEU A 37 -7.47 23.35 9.24
N GLU A 38 -8.51 23.71 9.99
CA GLU A 38 -9.91 23.37 9.69
C GLU A 38 -10.36 23.70 8.24
N PRO A 39 -10.10 24.88 7.67
CA PRO A 39 -10.47 25.16 6.28
C PRO A 39 -9.75 24.26 5.28
N TYR A 40 -8.52 23.80 5.57
CA TYR A 40 -7.81 22.87 4.69
C TYR A 40 -8.41 21.47 4.75
N LYS A 41 -8.82 21.01 5.94
CA LYS A 41 -9.54 19.73 6.07
C LYS A 41 -10.83 19.71 5.26
N GLN A 42 -11.59 20.80 5.30
CA GLN A 42 -12.81 20.94 4.51
C GLN A 42 -12.52 20.93 3.01
N LYS A 43 -11.44 21.59 2.57
CA LYS A 43 -11.00 21.55 1.16
C LYS A 43 -10.55 20.17 0.72
N ILE A 44 -9.79 19.45 1.57
CA ILE A 44 -9.37 18.08 1.28
C ILE A 44 -10.60 17.19 1.14
N ALA A 45 -11.54 17.24 2.10
CA ALA A 45 -12.77 16.47 2.02
C ALA A 45 -13.60 16.77 0.75
N ALA A 46 -13.66 18.04 0.32
CA ALA A 46 -14.33 18.42 -0.92
C ALA A 46 -13.59 17.89 -2.17
N LEU A 47 -12.26 17.88 -2.17
CA LEU A 47 -11.46 17.30 -3.26
C LEU A 47 -11.57 15.78 -3.30
N ASP A 48 -11.61 15.11 -2.14
CA ASP A 48 -11.82 13.67 -2.05
C ASP A 48 -13.20 13.28 -2.60
N GLU A 49 -14.23 14.08 -2.31
CA GLU A 49 -15.58 13.90 -2.88
C GLU A 49 -15.60 14.14 -4.40
N GLU A 50 -14.90 15.17 -4.89
CA GLU A 50 -14.76 15.44 -6.32
C GLU A 50 -14.00 14.31 -7.04
N GLU A 51 -12.91 13.80 -6.46
CA GLU A 51 -12.16 12.66 -6.98
C GLU A 51 -13.04 11.42 -7.06
N LEU A 52 -13.80 11.10 -6.01
CA LEU A 52 -14.73 9.96 -6.02
C LEU A 52 -15.82 10.13 -7.09
N ASN A 53 -16.42 11.32 -7.21
CA ASN A 53 -17.44 11.58 -8.23
C ASN A 53 -16.89 11.48 -9.67
N LEU A 54 -15.62 11.86 -9.88
CA LEU A 54 -14.96 11.70 -11.17
C LEU A 54 -14.67 10.24 -11.47
N LEU A 55 -14.29 9.44 -10.47
CA LEU A 55 -13.91 8.03 -10.64
C LEU A 55 -15.10 7.07 -10.70
N ASP A 56 -16.21 7.37 -10.02
CA ASP A 56 -17.43 6.54 -9.97
C ASP A 56 -17.92 6.01 -11.33
N PRO A 57 -17.97 6.80 -12.43
CA PRO A 57 -18.38 6.29 -13.73
C PRO A 57 -17.33 5.44 -14.45
N HIS A 58 -16.09 5.38 -13.95
CA HIS A 58 -14.95 4.73 -14.61
C HIS A 58 -14.60 3.35 -14.02
N GLY A 59 -15.36 2.88 -13.04
CA GLY A 59 -15.19 1.54 -12.45
C GLY A 59 -14.34 1.54 -11.18
N ASP A 60 -14.05 0.34 -10.68
CA ASP A 60 -13.37 0.18 -9.40
C ASP A 60 -11.88 0.56 -9.52
N LEU A 61 -11.49 1.64 -8.84
CA LEU A 61 -10.09 2.02 -8.72
C LEU A 61 -9.35 1.02 -7.80
N LEU A 62 -8.36 0.31 -8.35
CA LEU A 62 -7.47 -0.55 -7.57
C LEU A 62 -6.36 0.25 -6.90
N GLY A 63 -5.89 1.31 -7.56
CA GLY A 63 -5.02 2.32 -6.97
C GLY A 63 -4.11 2.96 -8.03
N ARG A 64 -2.81 3.11 -7.74
CA ARG A 64 -1.88 3.87 -8.58
C ARG A 64 -0.63 3.07 -8.92
N CYS A 65 -0.10 3.29 -10.12
CA CYS A 65 1.18 2.74 -10.53
C CYS A 65 2.31 3.32 -9.68
N GLU A 66 3.16 2.47 -9.11
CA GLU A 66 4.27 2.94 -8.25
C GLU A 66 5.32 3.76 -9.02
N SER A 67 5.53 3.47 -10.30
CA SER A 67 6.53 4.17 -11.11
C SER A 67 6.09 5.53 -11.63
N CYS A 68 4.84 5.65 -12.12
CA CYS A 68 4.36 6.85 -12.80
C CYS A 68 3.12 7.47 -12.16
N ASN A 69 2.59 6.89 -11.09
CA ASN A 69 1.41 7.35 -10.35
C ASN A 69 0.10 7.42 -11.17
N ALA A 70 0.07 6.78 -12.34
CA ALA A 70 -1.14 6.62 -13.15
C ALA A 70 -2.20 5.83 -12.38
N LEU A 71 -3.47 6.20 -12.53
CA LEU A 71 -4.60 5.45 -11.98
C LEU A 71 -4.68 4.07 -12.66
N ILE A 72 -5.01 3.05 -11.87
CA ILE A 72 -5.20 1.67 -12.33
C ILE A 72 -6.58 1.20 -11.87
N PHE A 73 -7.46 0.97 -12.81
CA PHE A 73 -8.81 0.43 -12.60
C PHE A 73 -8.83 -1.10 -12.69
N ALA A 74 -9.90 -1.72 -12.20
CA ALA A 74 -10.02 -3.17 -12.14
C ALA A 74 -9.96 -3.87 -13.51
N ASP A 75 -10.36 -3.17 -14.57
CA ASP A 75 -10.35 -3.61 -15.96
C ASP A 75 -9.08 -3.20 -16.73
N ASP A 76 -8.19 -2.42 -16.13
CA ASP A 76 -6.92 -2.04 -16.76
C ASP A 76 -5.96 -3.23 -16.89
N LYS A 77 -5.20 -3.21 -17.98
CA LYS A 77 -4.06 -4.11 -18.15
C LYS A 77 -2.89 -3.65 -17.27
N GLY A 78 -2.35 -4.54 -16.46
CA GLY A 78 -1.20 -4.25 -15.60
C GLY A 78 -0.72 -5.46 -14.81
N TRP A 79 0.24 -5.22 -13.94
CA TRP A 79 0.79 -6.21 -13.01
C TRP A 79 0.56 -5.75 -11.57
N ARG A 80 0.15 -6.68 -10.71
CA ARG A 80 -0.06 -6.43 -9.29
C ARG A 80 0.42 -7.62 -8.48
N TYR A 81 1.13 -7.34 -7.39
CA TYR A 81 1.41 -8.34 -6.36
C TYR A 81 0.18 -8.47 -5.44
N GLU A 82 -0.04 -9.64 -4.83
CA GLU A 82 -1.15 -9.85 -3.89
C GLU A 82 -1.02 -8.92 -2.67
N GLU A 83 0.20 -8.81 -2.15
CA GLU A 83 0.60 -7.80 -1.17
C GLU A 83 1.81 -7.07 -1.73
N GLY A 84 1.63 -5.86 -2.24
CA GLY A 84 2.76 -5.09 -2.75
C GLY A 84 2.40 -4.09 -3.83
N PRO A 85 3.40 -3.71 -4.64
CA PRO A 85 3.26 -2.62 -5.59
C PRO A 85 2.41 -2.99 -6.80
N MET A 86 1.91 -1.95 -7.47
CA MET A 86 1.08 -2.08 -8.67
C MET A 86 1.73 -1.31 -9.80
N PHE A 87 1.71 -1.89 -10.99
CA PHE A 87 2.30 -1.30 -12.19
C PHE A 87 1.29 -1.28 -13.33
N CYS A 88 1.20 -0.15 -14.03
CA CYS A 88 0.41 -0.07 -15.25
C CYS A 88 1.05 -0.92 -16.36
N ALA A 89 0.33 -1.16 -17.45
CA ALA A 89 0.84 -1.95 -18.58
C ALA A 89 2.24 -1.55 -19.07
N GLU A 90 2.58 -0.25 -19.05
CA GLU A 90 3.87 0.26 -19.52
C GLU A 90 5.03 -0.06 -18.56
N HIS A 91 4.78 -0.04 -17.25
CA HIS A 91 5.79 -0.29 -16.22
C HIS A 91 5.72 -1.71 -15.66
N SER A 92 4.84 -2.55 -16.20
CA SER A 92 4.73 -3.94 -15.79
C SER A 92 6.01 -4.68 -16.18
N PRO A 93 6.59 -5.48 -15.28
CA PRO A 93 7.78 -6.25 -15.59
C PRO A 93 7.50 -7.21 -16.75
N THR A 94 8.46 -7.34 -17.66
CA THR A 94 8.35 -8.33 -18.73
C THR A 94 8.56 -9.73 -18.17
N TYR A 95 8.18 -10.75 -18.93
CA TYR A 95 8.49 -12.14 -18.57
C TYR A 95 9.99 -12.36 -18.34
N GLY A 96 10.85 -11.70 -19.12
CA GLY A 96 12.30 -11.79 -18.97
C GLY A 96 12.80 -11.19 -17.66
N ASP A 97 12.20 -10.09 -17.22
CA ASP A 97 12.55 -9.43 -15.95
C ASP A 97 12.17 -10.31 -14.76
N LEU A 98 10.95 -10.87 -14.77
CA LEU A 98 10.49 -11.81 -13.74
C LEU A 98 11.37 -13.06 -13.69
N LEU A 99 11.74 -13.62 -14.84
CA LEU A 99 12.61 -14.80 -14.91
C LEU A 99 14.03 -14.51 -14.41
N ALA A 100 14.55 -13.31 -14.67
CA ALA A 100 15.86 -12.90 -14.17
C ALA A 100 15.85 -12.76 -12.64
N GLU A 101 14.83 -12.11 -12.09
CA GLU A 101 14.64 -11.96 -10.64
C GLU A 101 14.59 -13.32 -9.94
N ILE A 102 13.78 -14.25 -10.45
CA ILE A 102 13.65 -15.60 -9.90
C ILE A 102 14.97 -16.38 -9.97
N LYS A 103 15.75 -16.22 -11.04
CA LYS A 103 17.07 -16.85 -11.17
C LYS A 103 18.13 -16.28 -10.21
N THR A 104 17.87 -15.11 -9.61
CA THR A 104 18.76 -14.55 -8.59
C THR A 104 18.46 -15.01 -7.17
N PHE A 105 17.31 -15.68 -6.94
CA PHE A 105 17.01 -16.27 -5.63
C PHE A 105 17.86 -17.52 -5.39
N PRO A 106 18.59 -17.60 -4.27
CA PRO A 106 19.34 -18.80 -3.88
C PRO A 106 18.37 -19.98 -3.71
N ALA A 107 18.65 -21.11 -4.38
CA ALA A 107 17.81 -22.31 -4.33
C ALA A 107 17.67 -22.92 -2.92
N ASP A 108 18.54 -22.51 -1.98
CA ASP A 108 18.57 -22.90 -0.58
C ASP A 108 17.66 -22.06 0.34
N GLU A 109 17.08 -20.96 -0.16
CA GLU A 109 16.07 -20.14 0.53
C GLU A 109 14.64 -20.41 0.04
N TRP A 110 14.45 -21.47 -0.77
CA TRP A 110 13.15 -21.82 -1.34
C TRP A 110 12.27 -22.53 -0.31
N ASP A 111 11.26 -21.83 0.20
CA ASP A 111 10.12 -22.46 0.86
C ASP A 111 9.16 -23.05 -0.19
N GLU A 112 9.01 -24.36 -0.18
CA GLU A 112 8.18 -25.12 -1.12
C GLU A 112 6.68 -24.78 -0.97
N GLU A 113 6.25 -24.33 0.21
CA GLU A 113 4.87 -23.92 0.49
C GLU A 113 4.53 -22.54 -0.10
N GLU A 114 5.51 -21.63 -0.17
CA GLU A 114 5.33 -20.24 -0.63
C GLU A 114 5.60 -20.08 -2.13
N TYR A 115 6.58 -20.82 -2.67
CA TYR A 115 7.04 -20.68 -4.06
C TYR A 115 6.65 -21.85 -4.99
N GLY A 116 6.08 -22.93 -4.45
CA GLY A 116 5.53 -24.05 -5.22
C GLY A 116 4.56 -23.62 -6.34
N PRO A 117 3.56 -22.77 -6.05
CA PRO A 117 2.62 -22.26 -7.05
C PRO A 117 3.30 -21.41 -8.13
N LEU A 118 4.31 -20.61 -7.77
CA LEU A 118 5.05 -19.77 -8.71
C LEU A 118 5.92 -20.62 -9.66
N SER A 119 6.59 -21.65 -9.15
CA SER A 119 7.36 -22.59 -9.98
C SER A 119 6.46 -23.35 -10.97
N ALA A 120 5.26 -23.76 -10.54
CA ALA A 120 4.28 -24.42 -11.38
C ALA A 120 3.70 -23.47 -12.45
N ALA A 121 3.49 -22.20 -12.11
CA ALA A 121 3.05 -21.19 -13.05
C ALA A 121 4.09 -20.91 -14.14
N ILE A 122 5.38 -20.90 -13.79
CA ILE A 122 6.49 -20.72 -14.74
C ILE A 122 6.63 -21.95 -15.62
N ALA A 123 6.67 -23.15 -15.05
CA ALA A 123 6.77 -24.39 -15.82
C ALA A 123 5.57 -24.56 -16.78
N GLY A 124 4.36 -24.20 -16.34
CA GLY A 124 3.18 -24.18 -17.20
C GLY A 124 3.29 -23.19 -18.36
N ARG A 125 3.87 -22.00 -18.12
CA ARG A 125 4.10 -20.99 -19.16
C ARG A 125 5.23 -21.36 -20.12
N GLU A 126 6.32 -21.93 -19.62
CA GLU A 126 7.41 -22.44 -20.46
C GLU A 126 6.93 -23.57 -21.37
N ALA A 127 6.08 -24.47 -20.87
CA ALA A 127 5.45 -25.51 -21.69
C ALA A 127 4.55 -24.92 -22.79
N LEU A 128 3.73 -23.90 -22.46
CA LEU A 128 2.89 -23.20 -23.44
C LEU A 128 3.71 -22.46 -24.52
N VAL A 129 4.82 -21.83 -24.15
CA VAL A 129 5.75 -21.19 -25.10
C VAL A 129 6.43 -22.22 -25.99
N ALA A 130 6.78 -23.38 -25.46
CA ALA A 130 7.42 -24.46 -26.22
C ALA A 130 6.47 -25.11 -27.24
N ASP A 131 5.19 -25.28 -26.89
CA ASP A 131 4.19 -25.92 -27.77
C ASP A 131 3.59 -24.97 -28.82
N HIS A 132 3.45 -23.68 -28.50
CA HIS A 132 2.76 -22.73 -29.39
C HIS A 132 3.65 -21.65 -30.00
N GLY A 133 4.87 -21.44 -29.48
CA GLY A 133 5.72 -20.32 -29.84
C GLY A 133 5.39 -19.05 -29.04
N ALA A 134 6.40 -18.19 -28.85
CA ALA A 134 6.30 -17.02 -27.96
C ALA A 134 5.26 -15.97 -28.40
N ASP A 135 4.85 -15.98 -29.67
CA ASP A 135 3.96 -14.97 -30.26
C ASP A 135 2.46 -15.26 -30.05
N THR A 136 2.09 -16.42 -29.50
CA THR A 136 0.68 -16.86 -29.38
C THR A 136 0.05 -16.65 -28.02
N ILE A 137 0.80 -16.25 -26.99
CA ILE A 137 0.27 -16.03 -25.63
C ILE A 137 -0.28 -14.59 -25.51
N CYS A 138 -1.29 -14.28 -26.32
CA CYS A 138 -2.10 -13.06 -26.24
C CYS A 138 -3.58 -13.38 -26.45
N ALA A 139 -4.09 -14.36 -25.72
CA ALA A 139 -5.53 -14.51 -25.50
C ALA A 139 -5.76 -15.49 -24.35
N VAL A 140 -6.00 -14.96 -23.16
CA VAL A 140 -6.92 -15.64 -22.24
C VAL A 140 -8.03 -14.63 -22.02
N GLU A 141 -9.11 -14.83 -22.77
CA GLU A 141 -10.42 -14.29 -22.43
C GLU A 141 -10.79 -14.82 -21.03
N LEU A 142 -11.28 -13.93 -20.16
CA LEU A 142 -11.82 -14.26 -18.84
C LEU A 142 -13.06 -15.16 -18.96
#